data_AF-A0A2X2BG56-F1
#
_entry.id   AF-A0A2X2BG56-F1
#
_cell.length_a   1.000
_cell.length_b   1.000
_cell.length_c   1.000
_cell.angle_alpha   90.00
_cell.angle_beta   90.00
_cell.angle_gamma   90.00
#
_symmetry.space_group_name_H-M   'P 1'
#
loop_
_entity.id
_entity.type
_entity.pdbx_description
1 polymer ?
#
loop_
_entity_poly.entity_id
_entity_poly.type
_entity_poly.pdbx_seq_one_letter_code
_entity_poly.pdbx_strand_id
1 'polypeptide(L)'
;MVEDMRNNIAHRYLRYDNQLPIEEREIGWNSWANILYGYGTQSQQGGINGYNTYRTGIQIGTDYEINQDALIGVSLAYNYAKADAKQRNASKEN
;
A
#
# COMPACT_ATOMS: atom_id res chain seq x y z
N MET A 1 -18.38 -23.20 15.05
CA MET A 1 -17.23 -22.35 15.42
C MET A 1 -16.27 -22.11 14.24
N VAL A 2 -15.66 -23.14 13.63
CA VAL A 2 -14.80 -22.95 12.43
C VAL A 2 -15.62 -22.62 11.18
N GLU A 3 -16.81 -23.21 11.03
CA GLU A 3 -17.75 -22.86 9.95
C GLU A 3 -18.26 -21.42 10.06
N ASP A 4 -18.53 -20.94 11.27
CA ASP A 4 -18.95 -19.54 11.50
C ASP A 4 -17.83 -18.55 11.13
N MET A 5 -16.57 -18.91 11.39
CA MET A 5 -15.42 -18.10 10.96
C MET A 5 -15.26 -18.12 9.43
N ARG A 6 -15.48 -19.26 8.77
CA ARG A 6 -15.43 -19.38 7.30
C ARG A 6 -16.56 -18.61 6.61
N ASN A 7 -17.77 -18.62 7.18
CA ASN A 7 -18.89 -17.84 6.67
C ASN A 7 -18.64 -16.33 6.80
N ASN A 8 -18.08 -15.87 7.92
CA ASN A 8 -17.70 -14.47 8.11
C ASN A 8 -16.61 -14.02 7.12
N ILE A 9 -15.65 -14.91 6.79
CA ILE A 9 -14.62 -14.64 5.80
C ILE A 9 -15.22 -14.56 4.38
N ALA A 10 -16.10 -15.51 4.01
CA ALA A 10 -16.77 -15.51 2.71
C ALA A 10 -17.69 -14.28 2.52
N HIS A 11 -18.47 -13.90 3.53
CA HIS A 11 -19.27 -12.67 3.50
C HIS A 11 -18.40 -11.42 3.34
N ARG A 12 -17.25 -11.36 4.03
CA ARG A 12 -16.30 -10.27 3.89
C ARG A 12 -15.71 -10.19 2.47
N TYR A 13 -15.40 -11.33 1.84
CA TYR A 13 -14.94 -11.37 0.46
C TYR A 13 -16.02 -10.90 -0.54
N LEU A 14 -17.28 -11.31 -0.36
CA LEU A 14 -18.40 -10.89 -1.22
C LEU A 14 -18.72 -9.38 -1.10
N ARG A 15 -18.50 -8.78 0.09
CA ARG A 15 -18.55 -7.31 0.28
C ARG A 15 -17.53 -6.60 -0.61
N TYR A 16 -16.30 -7.10 -0.63
CA TYR A 16 -15.19 -6.52 -1.39
C TYR A 16 -15.37 -6.62 -2.91
N ASP A 17 -16.07 -7.65 -3.39
CA ASP A 17 -16.30 -7.88 -4.82
C ASP A 17 -17.56 -7.16 -5.35
N ASN A 18 -18.17 -6.26 -4.54
CA ASN A 18 -19.46 -5.60 -4.82
C ASN A 18 -20.63 -6.56 -5.12
N GLN A 19 -20.54 -7.84 -4.72
CA GLN A 19 -21.52 -8.87 -5.06
C GLN A 19 -22.63 -9.04 -4.01
N LEU A 20 -22.56 -8.35 -2.87
CA LEU A 20 -23.67 -8.31 -1.90
C LEU A 20 -24.72 -7.28 -2.31
N PRO A 21 -26.03 -7.62 -2.22
CA PRO A 21 -27.12 -6.66 -2.39
C PRO A 21 -26.92 -5.43 -1.50
N ILE A 22 -27.23 -4.24 -2.01
CA ILE A 22 -27.00 -2.94 -1.34
C ILE A 22 -27.65 -2.88 0.06
N GLU A 23 -28.72 -3.64 0.28
CA GLU A 23 -29.48 -3.74 1.55
C GLU A 23 -28.76 -4.55 2.63
N GLU A 24 -27.82 -5.43 2.26
CA GLU A 24 -27.01 -6.25 3.19
C GLU A 24 -25.62 -5.66 3.45
N ARG A 25 -25.30 -4.51 2.84
CA ARG A 25 -24.10 -3.74 3.19
C ARG A 25 -24.31 -3.06 4.52
N GLU A 26 -23.98 -3.77 5.60
CA GLU A 26 -23.90 -3.13 6.91
C GLU A 26 -22.84 -2.01 6.87
N ILE A 27 -23.32 -0.78 7.13
CA ILE A 27 -22.49 0.36 7.51
C ILE A 27 -21.57 -0.13 8.63
N GLY A 28 -20.27 -0.14 8.39
CA GLY A 28 -19.41 -0.94 9.24
C GLY A 28 -17.93 -0.70 9.03
N TRP A 29 -17.17 -1.22 9.97
CA TRP A 29 -15.73 -1.19 9.95
C TRP A 29 -15.19 -2.17 8.93
N ASN A 30 -14.40 -1.65 8.01
CA ASN A 30 -13.64 -2.40 7.05
C ASN A 30 -12.16 -2.37 7.43
N SER A 31 -11.42 -3.43 7.11
CA SER A 31 -9.99 -3.51 7.42
C SER A 31 -9.26 -4.24 6.32
N TRP A 32 -8.14 -3.67 5.89
CA TRP A 32 -7.38 -4.09 4.72
C TRP A 32 -5.88 -4.12 5.03
N ALA A 33 -5.15 -4.86 4.18
CA ALA A 33 -3.70 -4.95 4.21
C ALA A 33 -3.16 -4.95 2.79
N ASN A 34 -2.06 -4.23 2.59
CA ASN A 34 -1.38 -4.06 1.30
C ASN A 34 0.11 -4.33 1.47
N ILE A 35 0.72 -4.90 0.42
CA ILE A 35 2.16 -4.99 0.26
C ILE A 35 2.55 -4.06 -0.88
N LEU A 36 3.56 -3.21 -0.65
CA LEU A 36 4.05 -2.24 -1.61
C LEU A 36 5.42 -2.68 -2.12
N TYR A 37 5.60 -2.68 -3.44
CA TYR A 37 6.90 -2.80 -4.09
C TYR A 37 7.06 -1.64 -5.06
N GLY A 38 8.28 -1.11 -5.18
CA GLY A 38 8.56 -0.05 -6.14
C GLY A 38 10.03 0.03 -6.49
N TYR A 39 10.27 0.39 -7.74
CA TYR A 39 11.59 0.67 -8.27
C TYR A 39 11.54 2.03 -8.96
N GLY A 40 12.56 2.85 -8.75
CA GLY A 40 12.65 4.18 -9.35
C GLY A 40 14.07 4.52 -9.72
N THR A 41 14.25 5.22 -10.85
CA THR A 41 15.56 5.64 -11.35
C THR A 41 15.57 7.16 -11.51
N GLN A 42 16.63 7.81 -11.04
CA GLN A 42 16.89 9.22 -11.33
C GLN A 42 18.14 9.33 -12.20
N SER A 43 18.01 10.00 -13.35
CA SER A 43 19.16 10.31 -14.20
C SER A 43 20.04 11.41 -13.60
N GLN A 44 21.27 11.51 -14.08
CA GLN A 44 22.18 12.59 -13.69
C GLN A 44 21.57 13.95 -14.04
N GLN A 45 21.63 14.91 -13.12
CA GLN A 45 21.15 16.28 -13.33
C GLN A 45 22.09 17.28 -12.65
N GLY A 46 22.58 18.27 -13.40
CA GLY A 46 23.39 19.37 -12.84
C GLY A 46 24.64 18.94 -12.08
N GLY A 47 25.33 17.86 -12.50
CA GLY A 47 26.53 17.36 -11.82
C GLY A 47 26.27 16.46 -10.59
N ILE A 48 25.01 16.20 -10.23
CA ILE A 48 24.62 15.21 -9.22
C ILE A 48 24.47 13.85 -9.88
N ASN A 49 25.19 12.84 -9.39
CA ASN A 49 25.09 11.48 -9.90
C ASN A 49 23.67 10.93 -9.73
N GLY A 50 23.18 10.29 -10.80
CA GLY A 50 21.92 9.56 -10.74
C GLY A 50 21.97 8.39 -9.75
N TYR A 51 20.80 7.97 -9.29
CA TYR A 51 20.65 6.86 -8.35
C TYR A 51 19.46 5.98 -8.73
N ASN A 52 19.53 4.73 -8.30
CA ASN A 52 18.40 3.81 -8.35
C ASN A 52 17.83 3.64 -6.94
N THR A 53 16.52 3.47 -6.85
CA THR A 53 15.82 3.21 -5.60
C THR A 53 15.04 1.91 -5.70
N TYR A 54 15.08 1.16 -4.61
CA TYR A 54 14.20 0.03 -4.38
C TYR A 54 13.45 0.28 -3.08
N ARG A 55 12.12 0.16 -3.13
CA ARG A 55 11.25 0.26 -1.95
C ARG A 55 10.41 -1.01 -1.82
N THR A 56 10.27 -1.46 -0.58
CA THR A 56 9.31 -2.49 -0.19
C THR A 56 8.63 -2.04 1.09
N GLY A 57 7.37 -2.40 1.27
CA GLY A 57 6.64 -2.03 2.47
C GLY A 57 5.37 -2.81 2.67
N ILE A 58 4.82 -2.66 3.87
CA ILE A 58 3.50 -3.15 4.23
C ILE A 58 2.68 -1.98 4.74
N GLN A 59 1.39 -2.01 4.45
CA GLN A 59 0.44 -1.04 4.99
C GLN A 59 -0.81 -1.79 5.44
N ILE A 60 -1.29 -1.45 6.62
CA ILE A 60 -2.54 -1.95 7.15
C ILE A 60 -3.42 -0.77 7.49
N GLY A 61 -4.73 -0.92 7.32
CA GLY A 61 -5.66 0.15 7.63
C GLY A 61 -7.03 -0.37 7.98
N THR A 62 -7.79 0.52 8.60
CA THR A 62 -9.20 0.33 8.85
C THR A 62 -9.95 1.60 8.50
N ASP A 63 -11.08 1.44 7.85
CA ASP A 63 -11.98 2.51 7.46
C ASP A 63 -13.39 2.20 7.96
N TYR A 64 -14.12 3.26 8.27
CA TYR A 64 -15.52 3.23 8.64
C TYR A 64 -16.31 3.92 7.54
N GLU A 65 -17.31 3.21 7.03
CA GLU A 65 -18.24 3.75 6.05
C GLU A 65 -19.19 4.73 6.75
N ILE A 66 -19.17 6.00 6.35
CA ILE A 66 -20.09 7.02 6.89
C ILE A 66 -21.42 6.95 6.14
N ASN A 67 -21.35 6.80 4.81
CA ASN A 67 -22.46 6.57 3.90
C ASN A 67 -21.94 5.93 2.59
N GLN A 68 -22.82 5.78 1.60
CA GLN A 68 -22.48 5.13 0.32
C GLN A 68 -21.36 5.83 -0.48
N ASP A 69 -21.10 7.12 -0.21
CA ASP A 69 -20.15 7.94 -0.96
C ASP A 69 -18.92 8.37 -0.14
N ALA A 70 -18.89 8.05 1.16
CA ALA A 70 -17.87 8.55 2.07
C ALA A 70 -17.41 7.49 3.07
N LEU A 71 -16.09 7.35 3.16
CA LEU A 71 -15.40 6.52 4.15
C LEU A 71 -14.33 7.35 4.86
N ILE A 72 -14.13 7.10 6.15
CA ILE A 72 -13.05 7.69 6.94
C ILE A 72 -12.24 6.58 7.60
N GLY A 73 -10.92 6.67 7.54
CA GLY A 73 -10.07 5.60 8.06
C GLY A 73 -8.71 6.07 8.51
N VAL A 74 -8.04 5.17 9.23
CA VAL A 74 -6.65 5.32 9.66
C VAL A 74 -5.83 4.18 9.11
N SER A 75 -4.58 4.44 8.78
CA SER A 75 -3.64 3.41 8.34
C SER A 75 -2.25 3.62 8.93
N LEU A 76 -1.55 2.51 9.10
CA LEU A 76 -0.15 2.47 9.48
C LEU A 76 0.62 1.81 8.35
N ALA A 77 1.73 2.42 7.94
CA ALA A 77 2.62 1.88 6.93
C ALA A 77 4.04 1.74 7.48
N TYR A 78 4.69 0.62 7.18
CA TYR A 78 6.11 0.43 7.37
C TYR A 78 6.78 0.20 6.02
N ASN A 79 7.77 1.02 5.69
CA ASN A 79 8.46 0.98 4.41
C ASN A 79 9.97 0.93 4.63
N TYR A 80 10.63 0.07 3.86
CA TYR A 80 12.07 0.03 3.70
C TYR A 80 12.42 0.52 2.30
N ALA A 81 13.31 1.51 2.22
CA ALA A 81 13.82 2.03 0.96
C ALA A 81 15.34 2.04 0.96
N LYS A 82 15.94 1.60 -0.14
CA LYS A 82 17.37 1.67 -0.39
C LYS A 82 17.63 2.48 -1.65
N ALA A 83 18.57 3.41 -1.58
CA ALA A 83 19.06 4.17 -2.72
C ALA A 83 20.51 3.80 -3.01
N ASP A 84 20.78 3.35 -4.23
CA ASP A 84 22.13 3.05 -4.71
C ASP A 84 22.55 4.17 -5.67
N ALA A 85 23.37 5.10 -5.19
CA ALA A 85 23.97 6.16 -5.98
C ALA A 85 25.28 5.68 -6.62
N LYS A 86 25.48 5.96 -7.91
CA LYS A 86 26.77 5.69 -8.56
C LYS A 86 27.84 6.57 -7.90
N GLN A 87 28.95 5.99 -7.43
CA GLN A 87 30.05 6.75 -6.81
C GLN A 87 30.62 7.81 -7.79
N ARG A 88 31.07 8.95 -7.25
CA ARG A 88 31.84 9.95 -8.00
C ARG A 88 33.12 9.29 -8.53
N ASN A 89 33.26 9.19 -9.85
CA ASN A 89 34.60 9.13 -10.44
C ASN A 89 35.20 10.53 -10.31
N ALA A 90 35.87 10.80 -9.19
CA ALA A 90 36.76 11.95 -9.10
C ALA A 90 37.96 11.64 -10.01
N SER A 91 37.86 11.99 -11.29
CA SER A 91 39.04 12.16 -12.11
C SER A 91 39.82 13.30 -11.46
N LYS A 92 40.95 12.97 -10.83
CA LYS A 92 41.94 13.96 -10.43
C LYS A 92 42.47 14.56 -11.73
N GLU A 93 42.10 15.79 -12.05
CA GLU A 93 42.81 16.56 -13.06
C GLU A 93 44.26 16.76 -12.57
N ASN A 94 45.21 16.30 -13.39
CA ASN A 94 46.65 16.47 -13.23
C ASN A 94 47.07 17.86 -13.69
#